data_AF-C6LE73-F1
#
_entry.id   AF-C6LE73-F1
#
_cell.length_a   1.000
_cell.length_b   1.000
_cell.length_c   1.000
_cell.angle_alpha   90.00
_cell.angle_beta   90.00
_cell.angle_gamma   90.00
#
_symmetry.space_group_name_H-M   'P 1'
#
loop_
_entity.id
_entity.type
_entity.pdbx_description
1 polymer ?
#
loop_
_entity_poly.entity_id
_entity_poly.type
_entity_poly.pdbx_seq_one_letter_code
_entity_poly.pdbx_strand_id
1 'polypeptide(L)'
;MAEKDIILKEYQRDSRHFCDFVNGALAQGRPLLKRGQLVPVPTELVLVKDTEEDDENAVVKTVQRFRDITGKAEADKNAGCIIVAIQNQTTVDYGMPLRVMLEDALEYDVQRRTKKNRKLHKGEKLCLVITLVFYYGTTPWRAPSDLAEMISVPREFRQLREYIQSYPIVVVTPENVDTACFRGGWQEILEILRRQNDEKEMGRYLEKNRAIYEKLPEDTNRVIFALTDHLDYYRELKEKGEKITMCKAFTDHYKSGVEEGKKQGMKRGRRQGIKQGKRQGMDMGIRAMIETCRELKIPRNETKKRVMDKCRITEEMAERYMAKYW
;
A
#
# COMPACT_ATOMS: atom_id res chain seq x y z
N MET A 1 -3.75 -7.96 -4.98
CA MET A 1 -3.85 -6.55 -5.40
C MET A 1 -5.10 -6.28 -6.23
N ALA A 2 -5.30 -6.95 -7.38
CA ALA A 2 -6.45 -6.71 -8.25
C ALA A 2 -7.82 -6.85 -7.56
N GLU A 3 -7.98 -7.87 -6.71
CA GLU A 3 -9.27 -8.10 -6.05
C GLU A 3 -9.63 -7.06 -4.99
N LYS A 4 -8.65 -6.62 -4.18
CA LYS A 4 -8.86 -5.56 -3.18
C LYS A 4 -9.35 -4.28 -3.86
N ASP A 5 -8.72 -3.95 -4.98
CA ASP A 5 -9.05 -2.80 -5.80
C ASP A 5 -10.49 -2.89 -6.36
N ILE A 6 -10.91 -4.07 -6.82
CA ILE A 6 -12.30 -4.30 -7.26
C ILE A 6 -13.30 -4.06 -6.13
N ILE A 7 -13.06 -4.63 -4.93
CA ILE A 7 -13.96 -4.48 -3.78
C ILE A 7 -14.07 -3.02 -3.34
N LEU A 8 -12.92 -2.32 -3.30
CA LEU A 8 -12.88 -0.90 -2.95
C LEU A 8 -13.64 -0.04 -3.97
N LYS A 9 -13.47 -0.33 -5.27
CA LYS A 9 -14.19 0.32 -6.36
C LYS A 9 -15.70 0.06 -6.29
N GLU A 10 -16.12 -1.16 -5.99
CA GLU A 10 -17.54 -1.48 -5.77
C GLU A 10 -18.13 -0.64 -4.63
N TYR A 11 -17.41 -0.53 -3.51
CA TYR A 11 -17.84 0.30 -2.37
C TYR A 11 -17.93 1.78 -2.73
N GLN A 12 -16.92 2.32 -3.42
CA GLN A 12 -16.87 3.72 -3.84
C GLN A 12 -17.84 4.06 -4.98
N ARG A 13 -18.39 3.07 -5.69
CA ARG A 13 -19.47 3.29 -6.69
C ARG A 13 -20.82 3.53 -6.03
N ASP A 14 -21.02 3.10 -4.79
CA ASP A 14 -22.23 3.45 -4.05
C ASP A 14 -22.21 4.95 -3.70
N SER A 15 -23.23 5.68 -4.17
CA SER A 15 -23.35 7.13 -3.95
C SER A 15 -23.28 7.52 -2.46
N ARG A 16 -23.70 6.64 -1.54
CA ARG A 16 -23.63 6.88 -0.09
C ARG A 16 -22.18 6.97 0.37
N HIS A 17 -21.35 6.00 -0.01
CA HIS A 17 -19.95 5.91 0.38
C HIS A 17 -19.07 6.90 -0.39
N PHE A 18 -19.37 7.15 -1.67
CA PHE A 18 -18.69 8.17 -2.45
C PHE A 18 -18.88 9.57 -1.83
N CYS A 19 -20.13 9.98 -1.60
CA CYS A 19 -20.43 11.29 -1.02
C CYS A 19 -19.80 11.43 0.36
N ASP A 20 -19.86 10.37 1.18
CA ASP A 20 -19.26 10.38 2.51
C ASP A 20 -17.74 10.62 2.47
N PHE A 21 -17.04 9.90 1.58
CA PHE A 21 -15.60 10.07 1.39
C PHE A 21 -15.24 11.50 0.96
N VAL A 22 -15.93 12.01 -0.07
CA VAL A 22 -15.66 13.34 -0.61
C VAL A 22 -15.99 14.44 0.41
N ASN A 23 -17.14 14.32 1.09
CA ASN A 23 -17.56 15.31 2.09
C ASN A 23 -16.61 15.32 3.29
N GLY A 24 -16.16 14.15 3.75
CA GLY A 24 -15.16 14.03 4.81
C GLY A 24 -13.84 14.68 4.41
N ALA A 25 -13.33 14.35 3.22
CA ALA A 25 -12.04 14.83 2.72
C ALA A 25 -12.01 16.34 2.38
N LEU A 26 -13.06 16.86 1.73
CA LEU A 26 -13.06 18.23 1.19
C LEU A 26 -13.84 19.25 2.03
N ALA A 27 -14.77 18.79 2.86
CA ALA A 27 -15.75 19.68 3.51
C ALA A 27 -15.90 19.45 5.01
N GLN A 28 -15.01 18.65 5.63
CA GLN A 28 -15.05 18.33 7.06
C GLN A 28 -16.41 17.73 7.47
N GLY A 29 -16.92 16.84 6.64
CA GLY A 29 -18.20 16.15 6.85
C GLY A 29 -19.45 17.00 6.54
N ARG A 30 -19.30 18.27 6.16
CA ARG A 30 -20.44 19.06 5.64
C ARG A 30 -20.91 18.46 4.31
N PRO A 31 -22.23 18.39 4.05
CA PRO A 31 -22.78 17.73 2.87
C PRO A 31 -22.58 18.57 1.61
N LEU A 32 -21.33 18.61 1.10
CA LEU A 32 -20.95 19.25 -0.16
C LEU A 32 -21.62 18.53 -1.34
N LEU A 33 -21.56 17.19 -1.34
CA LEU A 33 -22.23 16.31 -2.28
C LEU A 33 -23.36 15.56 -1.58
N LYS A 34 -24.55 15.54 -2.18
CA LYS A 34 -25.71 14.80 -1.66
C LYS A 34 -25.98 13.55 -2.49
N ARG A 35 -26.51 12.53 -1.82
CA ARG A 35 -26.95 11.28 -2.45
C ARG A 35 -27.97 11.58 -3.55
N GLY A 36 -27.83 10.93 -4.70
CA GLY A 36 -28.73 11.10 -5.84
C GLY A 36 -28.46 12.32 -6.72
N GLN A 37 -27.56 13.24 -6.34
CA GLN A 37 -27.09 14.34 -7.21
C GLN A 37 -25.88 13.94 -8.07
N LEU A 38 -25.40 12.71 -7.91
CA LEU A 38 -24.23 12.20 -8.61
C LEU A 38 -24.64 11.44 -9.87
N VAL A 39 -24.07 11.86 -10.99
CA VAL A 39 -24.09 11.09 -12.23
C VAL A 39 -22.72 10.41 -12.37
N PRO A 40 -22.66 9.07 -12.42
CA PRO A 40 -21.42 8.35 -12.73
C PRO A 40 -20.93 8.77 -14.11
N VAL A 41 -19.65 9.15 -14.20
CA VAL A 41 -19.00 9.41 -15.49
C VAL A 41 -18.17 8.18 -15.84
N PRO A 42 -18.36 7.56 -17.02
CA PRO A 42 -17.52 6.46 -17.44
C PRO A 42 -16.05 6.88 -17.49
N THR A 43 -15.17 6.03 -16.99
CA THR A 43 -13.73 6.16 -17.25
C THR A 43 -13.49 5.85 -18.73
N GLU A 44 -13.54 6.87 -19.59
CA GLU A 44 -13.41 6.70 -21.04
C GLU A 44 -11.97 6.41 -21.49
N LEU A 45 -11.81 5.65 -22.56
CA LEU A 45 -10.59 5.61 -23.36
C LEU A 45 -10.61 6.84 -24.29
N VAL A 46 -9.70 7.79 -24.11
CA VAL A 46 -9.59 8.91 -25.05
C VAL A 46 -8.77 8.45 -26.24
N LEU A 47 -9.41 8.31 -27.39
CA LEU A 47 -8.73 8.17 -28.67
C LEU A 47 -8.06 9.50 -29.00
N VAL A 48 -6.73 9.54 -28.92
CA VAL A 48 -5.95 10.63 -29.50
C VAL A 48 -5.57 10.18 -30.91
N LYS A 49 -6.26 10.75 -31.90
CA LYS A 49 -5.77 10.71 -33.28
C LYS A 49 -4.66 11.75 -33.37
N ASP A 50 -3.45 11.30 -33.65
CA ASP A 50 -2.41 12.20 -34.19
C ASP A 50 -2.90 12.60 -35.58
N THR A 51 -3.59 13.74 -35.68
CA THR A 51 -3.91 14.34 -36.97
C THR A 51 -2.89 15.41 -37.24
N GLU A 52 -1.84 15.06 -37.99
CA GLU A 52 -1.21 16.02 -38.89
C GLU A 52 -1.37 15.67 -40.37
N GLU A 53 -1.76 14.45 -40.77
CA GLU A 53 -2.03 14.14 -42.18
C GLU A 53 -3.21 13.17 -42.35
N ASP A 54 -4.03 13.40 -43.40
CA ASP A 54 -5.09 12.51 -43.89
C ASP A 54 -4.47 11.21 -44.46
N ASP A 55 -3.79 10.44 -43.62
CA ASP A 55 -3.19 9.17 -44.00
C ASP A 55 -4.03 8.02 -43.47
N GLU A 56 -4.38 7.07 -44.34
CA GLU A 56 -5.21 5.89 -44.02
C GLU A 56 -4.54 4.96 -42.97
N ASN A 57 -3.31 5.27 -42.56
CA ASN A 57 -2.50 4.58 -41.56
C ASN A 57 -2.29 5.38 -40.25
N ALA A 58 -3.23 6.23 -39.85
CA ALA A 58 -3.15 6.93 -38.56
C ALA A 58 -2.95 5.95 -37.39
N VAL A 59 -1.78 6.01 -36.74
CA VAL A 59 -1.50 5.26 -35.51
C VAL A 59 -2.33 5.88 -34.39
N VAL A 60 -3.46 5.26 -34.11
CA VAL A 60 -4.35 5.66 -33.01
C VAL A 60 -3.64 5.35 -31.69
N LYS A 61 -3.09 6.38 -31.02
CA LYS A 61 -2.65 6.25 -29.64
C LYS A 61 -3.85 6.44 -28.72
N THR A 62 -4.31 5.33 -28.15
CA THR A 62 -5.34 5.34 -27.11
C THR A 62 -4.72 5.86 -25.81
N VAL A 63 -5.11 7.05 -25.38
CA VAL A 63 -4.77 7.56 -24.05
C VAL A 63 -5.86 7.09 -23.09
N GLN A 64 -5.52 6.09 -22.28
CA GLN A 64 -6.42 5.52 -21.30
C GLN A 64 -6.56 6.47 -20.11
N ARG A 65 -7.80 6.82 -19.71
CA ARG A 65 -8.04 7.53 -18.46
C ARG A 65 -7.90 6.50 -17.34
N PHE A 66 -7.00 6.72 -16.38
CA PHE A 66 -6.67 5.76 -15.34
C PHE A 66 -7.33 6.06 -13.98
N ARG A 67 -8.47 6.75 -13.96
CA ARG A 67 -9.18 7.04 -12.70
C ARG A 67 -10.07 5.89 -12.28
N ASP A 68 -10.00 5.56 -10.99
CA ASP A 68 -10.70 4.40 -10.44
C ASP A 68 -12.22 4.65 -10.33
N ILE A 69 -12.64 5.83 -9.85
CA ILE A 69 -14.04 6.27 -9.79
C ILE A 69 -14.11 7.75 -10.15
N THR A 70 -15.11 8.13 -10.95
CA THR A 70 -15.45 9.53 -11.25
C THR A 70 -16.94 9.78 -11.03
N GLY A 71 -17.26 10.82 -10.26
CA GLY A 71 -18.62 11.29 -10.03
C GLY A 71 -18.75 12.75 -10.43
N LYS A 72 -19.84 13.09 -11.12
CA LYS A 72 -20.18 14.48 -11.45
C LYS A 72 -21.36 14.92 -10.59
N ALA A 73 -21.20 16.05 -9.91
CA ALA A 73 -22.27 16.73 -9.19
C ALA A 73 -22.65 18.01 -9.93
N GLU A 74 -23.95 18.20 -10.16
CA GLU A 74 -24.48 19.42 -10.75
C GLU A 74 -24.97 20.34 -9.64
N ALA A 75 -24.58 21.61 -9.72
CA ALA A 75 -25.19 22.63 -8.88
C ALA A 75 -26.59 22.97 -9.41
N ASP A 76 -27.45 23.52 -8.55
CA ASP A 76 -28.81 23.92 -8.95
C ASP A 76 -28.79 24.85 -10.17
N LYS A 77 -29.81 24.67 -11.03
CA LYS A 77 -30.13 25.39 -12.27
C LYS A 77 -29.15 26.52 -12.65
N ASN A 78 -28.27 26.24 -13.61
CA ASN A 78 -27.30 27.14 -14.27
C ASN A 78 -26.03 27.52 -13.48
N ALA A 79 -25.77 26.96 -12.29
CA ALA A 79 -24.60 27.34 -11.48
C ALA A 79 -23.28 26.59 -11.81
N GLY A 80 -23.29 25.68 -12.79
CA GLY A 80 -22.11 24.90 -13.19
C GLY A 80 -22.07 23.50 -12.55
N CYS A 81 -20.98 22.77 -12.80
CA CYS A 81 -20.80 21.42 -12.28
C CYS A 81 -19.41 21.22 -11.68
N ILE A 82 -19.28 20.21 -10.81
CA ILE A 82 -18.02 19.77 -10.25
C ILE A 82 -17.86 18.29 -10.57
N ILE A 83 -16.70 17.92 -11.06
CA ILE A 83 -16.30 16.53 -11.29
C ILE A 83 -15.30 16.18 -10.19
N VAL A 84 -15.62 15.14 -9.42
CA VAL A 84 -14.73 14.60 -8.39
C VAL A 84 -14.34 13.19 -8.80
N ALA A 85 -13.04 12.92 -8.79
CA ALA A 85 -12.48 11.61 -9.02
C ALA A 85 -11.81 11.09 -7.76
N ILE A 86 -11.80 9.76 -7.60
CA ILE A 86 -11.01 9.07 -6.58
C ILE A 86 -10.00 8.19 -7.31
N GLN A 87 -8.73 8.35 -6.93
CA GLN A 87 -7.60 7.52 -7.35
C GLN A 87 -7.11 6.71 -6.16
N ASN A 88 -7.29 5.40 -6.20
CA ASN A 88 -6.87 4.49 -5.14
C ASN A 88 -5.38 4.16 -5.31
N GLN A 89 -4.62 4.19 -4.21
CA GLN A 89 -3.19 3.89 -4.21
C GLN A 89 -2.77 3.07 -2.99
N THR A 90 -2.01 2.01 -3.24
CA THR A 90 -1.40 1.15 -2.18
C THR A 90 0.08 1.43 -1.99
N THR A 91 0.77 1.85 -3.06
CA THR A 91 2.20 2.16 -3.06
C THR A 91 2.42 3.66 -3.12
N VAL A 92 3.50 4.14 -2.49
CA VAL A 92 3.91 5.54 -2.61
C VAL A 92 4.40 5.77 -4.04
N ASP A 93 3.72 6.64 -4.77
CA ASP A 93 4.03 7.00 -6.15
C ASP A 93 4.58 8.43 -6.21
N TYR A 94 5.87 8.56 -6.51
CA TYR A 94 6.56 9.85 -6.61
C TYR A 94 6.13 10.68 -7.83
N GLY A 95 5.45 10.06 -8.80
CA GLY A 95 4.89 10.70 -9.98
C GLY A 95 3.44 11.16 -9.82
N MET A 96 2.84 11.00 -8.64
CA MET A 96 1.40 11.19 -8.44
C MET A 96 0.90 12.59 -8.86
N PRO A 97 1.56 13.72 -8.53
CA PRO A 97 1.08 15.03 -8.97
C PRO A 97 1.05 15.18 -10.49
N LEU A 98 2.07 14.69 -11.20
CA LEU A 98 2.10 14.72 -12.67
C LEU A 98 0.99 13.86 -13.28
N ARG A 99 0.76 12.65 -12.72
CA ARG A 99 -0.31 11.76 -13.17
C ARG A 99 -1.68 12.41 -13.01
N VAL A 100 -1.96 12.97 -11.82
CA VAL A 100 -3.22 13.66 -11.54
C VAL A 100 -3.41 14.86 -12.46
N MET A 101 -2.37 15.69 -12.67
CA MET A 101 -2.45 16.83 -13.59
C MET A 101 -2.82 16.40 -15.01
N LEU A 102 -2.20 15.33 -15.52
CA LEU A 102 -2.51 14.80 -16.85
C LEU A 102 -3.96 14.30 -16.95
N GLU A 103 -4.42 13.56 -15.94
CA GLU A 103 -5.80 13.06 -15.89
C GLU A 103 -6.82 14.21 -15.80
N ASP A 104 -6.53 15.24 -15.00
CA ASP A 104 -7.34 16.46 -14.87
C ASP A 104 -7.39 17.25 -16.17
N ALA A 105 -6.25 17.45 -16.83
CA ALA A 105 -6.18 18.10 -18.13
C ALA A 105 -6.99 17.34 -19.21
N LEU A 106 -6.94 16.01 -19.21
CA LEU A 106 -7.76 15.18 -20.12
C LEU A 106 -9.26 15.34 -19.85
N GLU A 107 -9.66 15.47 -18.58
CA GLU A 107 -11.06 15.77 -18.23
C GLU A 107 -11.50 17.12 -18.77
N TYR A 108 -10.68 18.15 -18.61
CA TYR A 108 -10.98 19.47 -19.18
C TYR A 108 -11.06 19.43 -20.71
N ASP A 109 -10.23 18.62 -21.37
CA ASP A 109 -10.33 18.43 -22.83
C ASP A 109 -11.62 17.71 -23.24
N VAL A 110 -12.07 16.69 -22.49
CA VAL A 110 -13.37 16.04 -22.73
C VAL A 110 -14.51 17.04 -22.56
N GLN A 111 -14.48 17.86 -21.51
CA GLN A 111 -15.47 18.94 -21.33
C GLN A 111 -15.47 19.92 -22.52
N ARG A 112 -14.31 20.28 -23.06
CA ARG A 112 -14.21 21.12 -24.26
C ARG A 112 -14.82 20.45 -25.49
N ARG A 113 -14.52 19.15 -25.70
CA ARG A 113 -14.98 18.39 -26.88
C ARG A 113 -16.48 18.09 -26.86
N THR A 114 -17.08 17.98 -25.69
CA THR A 114 -18.53 17.73 -25.52
C THR A 114 -19.39 18.97 -25.71
N LYS A 115 -18.80 20.18 -25.77
CA LYS A 115 -19.51 21.40 -26.13
C LYS A 115 -19.91 21.45 -27.60
N LYS A 116 -20.99 22.20 -27.89
CA LYS A 116 -21.44 22.50 -29.26
C LYS A 116 -20.27 23.12 -30.04
N ASN A 117 -19.91 22.53 -31.18
CA ASN A 117 -18.77 22.91 -32.03
C ASN A 117 -17.35 22.64 -31.47
N ARG A 118 -17.21 21.89 -30.37
CA ARG A 118 -15.91 21.47 -29.79
C ARG A 118 -14.94 22.62 -29.47
N LYS A 119 -15.44 23.85 -29.32
CA LYS A 119 -14.67 25.07 -29.03
C LYS A 119 -15.18 25.72 -27.75
N LEU A 120 -14.26 26.35 -27.02
CA LEU A 120 -14.59 27.22 -25.89
C LEU A 120 -14.87 28.62 -26.43
N HIS A 121 -16.08 29.13 -26.16
CA HIS A 121 -16.42 30.50 -26.52
C HIS A 121 -16.01 31.49 -25.42
N LYS A 122 -15.85 32.78 -25.79
CA LYS A 122 -15.49 33.84 -24.84
C LYS A 122 -16.49 33.88 -23.68
N GLY A 123 -15.99 33.82 -22.45
CA GLY A 123 -16.80 33.87 -21.23
C GLY A 123 -17.37 32.52 -20.78
N GLU A 124 -17.25 31.47 -21.60
CA GLU A 124 -17.61 30.14 -21.14
C GLU A 124 -16.58 29.59 -20.16
N LYS A 125 -17.07 28.88 -19.14
CA LYS A 125 -16.24 28.23 -18.13
C LYS A 125 -16.28 26.71 -18.29
N LEU A 126 -15.25 26.06 -17.77
CA LEU A 126 -15.21 24.61 -17.56
C LEU A 126 -15.68 24.29 -16.15
N CYS A 127 -16.22 23.09 -15.96
CA CYS A 127 -16.53 22.55 -14.65
C CYS A 127 -15.24 22.18 -13.92
N LEU A 128 -15.17 22.51 -12.63
CA LEU A 128 -14.03 22.19 -11.77
C LEU A 128 -13.83 20.67 -11.72
N VAL A 129 -12.59 20.23 -11.84
CA VAL A 129 -12.17 18.84 -11.67
C VAL A 129 -11.30 18.74 -10.42
N ILE A 130 -11.64 17.84 -9.50
CA ILE A 130 -10.88 17.54 -8.30
C ILE A 130 -10.59 16.04 -8.28
N THR A 131 -9.32 15.66 -8.19
CA THR A 131 -8.93 14.27 -7.99
C THR A 131 -8.43 14.06 -6.56
N LEU A 132 -9.08 13.17 -5.83
CA LEU A 132 -8.68 12.71 -4.50
C LEU A 132 -7.83 11.46 -4.64
N VAL A 133 -6.59 11.49 -4.16
CA VAL A 133 -5.73 10.31 -4.09
C VAL A 133 -5.97 9.64 -2.74
N PHE A 134 -6.73 8.55 -2.72
CA PHE A 134 -6.89 7.73 -1.52
C PHE A 134 -5.72 6.77 -1.37
N TYR A 135 -4.81 7.09 -0.47
CA TYR A 135 -3.67 6.26 -0.15
C TYR A 135 -3.92 5.44 1.10
N TYR A 136 -3.90 4.11 0.96
CA TYR A 136 -4.16 3.14 2.04
C TYR A 136 -3.02 2.13 2.20
N GLY A 137 -1.81 2.51 1.77
CA GLY A 137 -0.61 1.69 1.97
C GLY A 137 -0.17 1.58 3.42
N THR A 138 0.74 0.64 3.69
CA THR A 138 1.27 0.40 5.05
C THR A 138 2.41 1.32 5.44
N THR A 139 2.96 2.11 4.51
CA THR A 139 4.04 3.06 4.79
C THR A 139 3.51 4.49 4.77
N PRO A 140 4.01 5.42 5.57
CA PRO A 140 3.61 6.83 5.45
C PRO A 140 3.84 7.38 4.04
N TRP A 141 2.91 8.21 3.56
CA TRP A 141 3.07 8.91 2.28
C TRP A 141 4.26 9.88 2.35
N ARG A 142 5.24 9.70 1.46
CA ARG A 142 6.47 10.52 1.37
C ARG A 142 6.72 11.07 -0.04
N ALA A 143 5.78 10.86 -0.95
CA ALA A 143 5.86 11.40 -2.30
C ALA A 143 5.40 12.87 -2.31
N PRO A 144 5.80 13.63 -3.34
CA PRO A 144 5.32 14.99 -3.55
C PRO A 144 3.79 15.10 -3.54
N SER A 145 3.29 16.19 -2.96
CA SER A 145 1.87 16.57 -3.00
C SER A 145 1.59 17.75 -3.93
N ASP A 146 2.62 18.26 -4.58
CA ASP A 146 2.55 19.34 -5.55
C ASP A 146 3.53 19.03 -6.69
N LEU A 147 3.12 19.28 -7.94
CA LEU A 147 4.02 19.17 -9.09
C LEU A 147 5.26 20.07 -8.96
N ALA A 148 5.13 21.24 -8.32
CA ALA A 148 6.24 22.17 -8.13
C ALA A 148 7.40 21.54 -7.35
N GLU A 149 7.11 20.62 -6.42
CA GLU A 149 8.13 19.89 -5.65
C GLU A 149 8.92 18.88 -6.51
N MET A 150 8.36 18.47 -7.66
CA MET A 150 8.98 17.53 -8.59
C MET A 150 9.95 18.20 -9.57
N ILE A 151 9.84 19.52 -9.76
CA ILE A 151 10.57 20.25 -10.80
C ILE A 151 11.94 20.69 -10.27
N SER A 152 13.00 20.24 -10.93
CA SER A 152 14.37 20.69 -10.69
C SER A 152 14.79 21.71 -11.74
N VAL A 153 15.34 22.84 -11.29
CA VAL A 153 15.90 23.88 -12.17
C VAL A 153 17.43 23.77 -12.15
N PRO A 154 18.08 23.55 -13.31
CA PRO A 154 19.54 23.54 -13.37
C PRO A 154 20.15 24.85 -12.85
N ARG A 155 21.37 24.77 -12.30
CA ARG A 155 21.99 25.91 -11.61
C ARG A 155 22.19 27.11 -12.53
N GLU A 156 22.48 26.91 -13.82
CA GLU A 156 22.66 28.00 -14.78
C GLU A 156 21.37 28.78 -15.07
N PHE A 157 20.21 28.19 -14.79
CA PHE A 157 18.88 28.76 -15.07
C PHE A 157 18.10 29.09 -13.79
N ARG A 158 18.78 29.29 -12.65
CA ARG A 158 18.13 29.47 -11.34
C ARG A 158 17.07 30.59 -11.33
N GLN A 159 17.27 31.65 -12.12
CA GLN A 159 16.32 32.74 -12.30
C GLN A 159 14.95 32.26 -12.82
N LEU A 160 14.91 31.17 -13.59
CA LEU A 160 13.67 30.61 -14.14
C LEU A 160 12.80 29.90 -13.09
N ARG A 161 13.28 29.75 -11.85
CA ARG A 161 12.53 29.10 -10.78
C ARG A 161 11.20 29.81 -10.48
N GLU A 162 11.10 31.11 -10.73
CA GLU A 162 9.85 31.88 -10.55
C GLU A 162 8.71 31.47 -11.50
N TYR A 163 9.02 30.78 -12.60
CA TYR A 163 8.02 30.30 -13.57
C TYR A 163 7.43 28.93 -13.20
N ILE A 164 7.94 28.28 -12.15
CA ILE A 164 7.38 27.01 -11.68
C ILE A 164 5.98 27.26 -11.11
N GLN A 165 4.99 26.62 -11.73
CA GLN A 165 3.61 26.67 -11.26
C GLN A 165 3.33 25.55 -10.27
N SER A 166 2.57 25.89 -9.24
CA SER A 166 2.03 24.95 -8.26
C SER A 166 0.82 24.22 -8.85
N TYR A 167 0.79 22.91 -8.68
CA TYR A 167 -0.36 22.05 -8.97
C TYR A 167 -0.53 21.09 -7.78
N PRO A 168 -1.17 21.55 -6.69
CA PRO A 168 -1.33 20.74 -5.49
C PRO A 168 -2.40 19.67 -5.71
N ILE A 169 -2.13 18.46 -5.21
CA ILE A 169 -3.07 17.34 -5.23
C ILE A 169 -3.64 17.09 -3.83
N VAL A 170 -4.85 16.53 -3.79
CA VAL A 170 -5.49 16.15 -2.52
C VAL A 170 -5.18 14.69 -2.22
N VAL A 171 -4.17 14.46 -1.38
CA VAL A 171 -3.85 13.11 -0.86
C VAL A 171 -4.64 12.88 0.42
N VAL A 172 -5.43 11.82 0.45
CA VAL A 172 -6.24 11.39 1.60
C VAL A 172 -5.61 10.13 2.17
N THR A 173 -5.14 10.19 3.42
CA THR A 173 -4.54 9.04 4.13
C THR A 173 -5.22 8.86 5.49
N PRO A 174 -5.18 7.66 6.09
CA PRO A 174 -5.68 7.45 7.45
C PRO A 174 -5.05 8.37 8.50
N GLU A 175 -3.82 8.84 8.27
CA GLU A 175 -3.05 9.68 9.20
C GLU A 175 -3.38 11.18 9.07
N ASN A 176 -3.79 11.66 7.90
CA ASN A 176 -3.92 13.09 7.63
C ASN A 176 -5.35 13.64 7.70
N VAL A 177 -6.34 12.77 7.89
CA VAL A 177 -7.75 13.17 8.03
C VAL A 177 -8.27 13.02 9.45
N ASP A 178 -9.21 13.89 9.81
CA ASP A 178 -10.09 13.67 10.94
C ASP A 178 -11.18 12.66 10.56
N THR A 179 -11.09 11.47 11.13
CA THR A 179 -12.00 10.36 10.88
C THR A 179 -13.44 10.65 11.31
N ALA A 180 -13.66 11.57 12.26
CA ALA A 180 -14.99 11.99 12.69
C ALA A 180 -15.75 12.79 11.61
N CYS A 181 -15.05 13.27 10.57
CA CYS A 181 -15.67 13.93 9.42
C CYS A 181 -16.34 12.95 8.44
N PHE A 182 -16.20 11.63 8.65
CA PHE A 182 -16.77 10.58 7.82
C PHE A 182 -17.89 9.87 8.59
N ARG A 183 -19.06 9.65 7.99
CA ARG A 183 -20.26 9.14 8.68
C ARG A 183 -20.96 8.00 7.94
N GLY A 184 -20.36 7.49 6.87
CA GLY A 184 -20.91 6.48 5.97
C GLY A 184 -20.04 5.23 5.89
N GLY A 185 -19.38 4.83 6.97
CA GLY A 185 -18.51 3.65 7.06
C GLY A 185 -17.01 3.93 6.86
N TRP A 186 -16.67 5.08 6.27
CA TRP A 186 -15.27 5.47 6.09
C TRP A 186 -14.56 5.79 7.40
N GLN A 187 -15.27 6.28 8.42
CA GLN A 187 -14.70 6.47 9.74
C GLN A 187 -14.12 5.15 10.25
N GLU A 188 -14.91 4.08 10.23
CA GLU A 188 -14.49 2.79 10.73
C GLU A 188 -13.38 2.17 9.85
N ILE A 189 -13.45 2.34 8.53
CA ILE A 189 -12.39 1.89 7.60
C ILE A 189 -11.07 2.60 7.93
N LEU A 190 -11.07 3.93 8.00
CA LEU A 190 -9.87 4.73 8.24
C LEU A 190 -9.28 4.48 9.63
N GLU A 191 -10.11 4.30 10.66
CA GLU A 191 -9.63 3.96 12.00
C GLU A 191 -8.95 2.59 12.06
N ILE A 192 -9.40 1.61 11.27
CA ILE A 192 -8.69 0.33 11.13
C ILE A 192 -7.39 0.53 10.35
N LEU A 193 -7.44 1.18 9.19
CA LEU A 193 -6.24 1.40 8.37
C LEU A 193 -5.13 2.16 9.10
N ARG A 194 -5.47 3.15 9.92
CA ARG A 194 -4.53 3.90 10.76
C ARG A 194 -3.71 3.01 11.71
N ARG A 195 -4.25 1.83 12.03
CA ARG A 195 -3.72 0.89 13.03
C ARG A 195 -3.18 -0.39 12.42
N GLN A 196 -3.23 -0.52 11.09
CA GLN A 196 -2.91 -1.77 10.40
C GLN A 196 -1.48 -2.28 10.65
N ASN A 197 -0.58 -1.41 11.10
CA ASN A 197 0.81 -1.75 11.41
C ASN A 197 1.09 -2.03 12.91
N ASP A 198 0.11 -1.87 13.80
CA ASP A 198 0.25 -2.17 15.24
C ASP A 198 -0.87 -3.10 15.71
N GLU A 199 -0.58 -4.40 15.72
CA GLU A 199 -1.54 -5.43 16.11
C GLU A 199 -2.04 -5.29 17.56
N LYS A 200 -1.19 -4.79 18.48
CA LYS A 200 -1.57 -4.63 19.89
C LYS A 200 -2.50 -3.43 20.07
N GLU A 201 -2.22 -2.34 19.39
CA GLU A 201 -3.07 -1.16 19.41
C GLU A 201 -4.40 -1.44 18.68
N MET A 202 -4.36 -2.11 17.52
CA MET A 202 -5.54 -2.60 16.81
C MET A 202 -6.45 -3.46 17.71
N GLY A 203 -5.88 -4.45 18.41
CA GLY A 203 -6.64 -5.33 19.30
C GLY A 203 -7.32 -4.57 20.45
N ARG A 204 -6.61 -3.63 21.08
CA ARG A 204 -7.19 -2.77 22.14
C ARG A 204 -8.30 -1.88 21.61
N TYR A 205 -8.12 -1.32 20.42
CA TYR A 205 -9.11 -0.44 19.79
C TYR A 205 -10.37 -1.20 19.41
N LEU A 206 -10.23 -2.38 18.80
CA LEU A 206 -11.37 -3.24 18.44
C LEU A 206 -12.17 -3.68 19.68
N GLU A 207 -11.49 -4.08 20.77
CA GLU A 207 -12.21 -4.46 22.01
C GLU A 207 -12.96 -3.27 22.61
N LYS A 208 -12.32 -2.09 22.65
CA LYS A 208 -12.96 -0.86 23.15
C LYS A 208 -14.19 -0.46 22.31
N ASN A 209 -14.16 -0.67 21.00
CA ASN A 209 -15.20 -0.27 20.06
C ASN A 209 -16.05 -1.44 19.56
N ARG A 210 -16.04 -2.57 20.28
CA ARG A 210 -16.67 -3.83 19.88
C ARG A 210 -18.11 -3.67 19.42
N ALA A 211 -18.93 -2.91 20.16
CA ALA A 211 -20.34 -2.70 19.84
C ALA A 211 -20.58 -2.07 18.45
N ILE A 212 -19.62 -1.28 17.95
CA ILE A 212 -19.67 -0.64 16.63
C ILE A 212 -19.28 -1.69 15.57
N TYR A 213 -18.13 -2.31 15.74
CA TYR A 213 -17.56 -3.25 14.77
C TYR A 213 -18.34 -4.57 14.64
N GLU A 214 -19.12 -4.96 15.66
CA GLU A 214 -20.04 -6.10 15.59
C GLU A 214 -21.33 -5.84 14.80
N LYS A 215 -21.65 -4.56 14.55
CA LYS A 215 -22.87 -4.11 13.87
C LYS A 215 -22.60 -3.44 12.54
N LEU A 216 -21.36 -3.49 12.06
CA LEU A 216 -21.00 -2.90 10.78
C LEU A 216 -21.81 -3.53 9.64
N PRO A 217 -22.26 -2.70 8.68
CA PRO A 217 -22.84 -3.19 7.43
C PRO A 217 -21.91 -4.17 6.70
N GLU A 218 -22.47 -5.14 5.98
CA GLU A 218 -21.69 -6.17 5.28
C GLU A 218 -20.72 -5.56 4.25
N ASP A 219 -21.15 -4.53 3.52
CA ASP A 219 -20.33 -3.83 2.53
C ASP A 219 -19.04 -3.23 3.16
N THR A 220 -19.18 -2.56 4.30
CA THR A 220 -18.11 -1.89 5.04
C THR A 220 -17.18 -2.92 5.68
N ASN A 221 -17.75 -3.99 6.25
CA ASN A 221 -16.96 -5.12 6.74
C ASN A 221 -16.09 -5.72 5.62
N ARG A 222 -16.69 -6.05 4.46
CA ARG A 222 -15.99 -6.65 3.32
C ARG A 222 -14.82 -5.78 2.85
N VAL A 223 -14.98 -4.46 2.82
CA VAL A 223 -13.89 -3.53 2.48
C VAL A 223 -12.77 -3.60 3.50
N ILE A 224 -13.08 -3.53 4.81
CA ILE A 224 -12.05 -3.60 5.85
C ILE A 224 -11.23 -4.88 5.71
N PHE A 225 -11.89 -6.04 5.58
CA PHE A 225 -11.22 -7.32 5.35
C PHE A 225 -10.38 -7.35 4.07
N ALA A 226 -10.85 -6.72 2.99
CA ALA A 226 -10.10 -6.64 1.75
C ALA A 226 -8.83 -5.78 1.91
N LEU A 227 -8.95 -4.60 2.51
CA LEU A 227 -7.82 -3.68 2.63
C LEU A 227 -6.75 -4.20 3.60
N THR A 228 -7.14 -4.94 4.64
CA THR A 228 -6.23 -5.48 5.68
C THR A 228 -5.71 -6.89 5.38
N ASP A 229 -5.80 -7.40 4.15
CA ASP A 229 -5.32 -8.75 3.77
C ASP A 229 -5.99 -9.91 4.54
N HIS A 230 -7.27 -9.76 4.89
CA HIS A 230 -8.03 -10.77 5.63
C HIS A 230 -9.25 -11.31 4.85
N LEU A 231 -9.28 -11.12 3.53
CA LEU A 231 -10.41 -11.50 2.68
C LEU A 231 -10.64 -13.02 2.62
N ASP A 232 -9.60 -13.84 2.65
CA ASP A 232 -9.76 -15.31 2.62
C ASP A 232 -10.47 -15.81 3.88
N TYR A 233 -10.08 -15.30 5.05
CA TYR A 233 -10.76 -15.58 6.32
C TYR A 233 -12.23 -15.11 6.30
N TYR A 234 -12.50 -13.95 5.71
CA TYR A 234 -13.88 -13.47 5.51
C TYR A 234 -14.73 -14.47 4.71
N ARG A 235 -14.17 -15.07 3.64
CA ARG A 235 -14.88 -16.09 2.85
C ARG A 235 -15.11 -17.37 3.62
N GLU A 236 -14.10 -17.88 4.33
CA GLU A 236 -14.23 -19.10 5.14
C GLU A 236 -15.36 -18.98 6.17
N LEU A 237 -15.49 -17.83 6.82
CA LEU A 237 -16.59 -17.58 7.76
C LEU A 237 -17.95 -17.55 7.07
N LYS A 238 -18.02 -16.92 5.89
CA LYS A 238 -19.26 -16.83 5.09
C LYS A 238 -19.72 -18.20 4.60
N GLU A 239 -18.80 -19.05 4.15
CA GLU A 239 -19.08 -20.43 3.72
C GLU A 239 -19.60 -21.30 4.87
N LYS A 240 -19.08 -21.11 6.09
CA LYS A 240 -19.53 -21.82 7.30
C LYS A 240 -20.85 -21.30 7.87
N GLY A 241 -21.42 -20.23 7.29
CA GLY A 241 -22.60 -19.55 7.84
C GLY A 241 -22.36 -18.93 9.23
N GLU A 242 -21.09 -18.71 9.60
CA GLU A 242 -20.75 -18.12 10.88
C GLU A 242 -20.99 -16.60 10.86
N LYS A 243 -21.41 -16.04 12.01
CA LYS A 243 -21.51 -14.59 12.17
C LYS A 243 -20.12 -13.97 12.07
N ILE A 244 -19.88 -13.26 10.97
CA ILE A 244 -18.62 -12.56 10.72
C ILE A 244 -18.46 -11.46 11.78
N THR A 245 -17.44 -11.60 12.61
CA THR A 245 -17.16 -10.64 13.68
C THR A 245 -15.73 -10.16 13.55
N MET A 246 -15.53 -8.88 13.25
CA MET A 246 -14.20 -8.32 13.01
C MET A 246 -13.23 -8.54 14.19
N CYS A 247 -13.72 -8.36 15.41
CA CYS A 247 -12.91 -8.60 16.62
C CYS A 247 -12.39 -10.04 16.70
N LYS A 248 -13.22 -11.03 16.33
CA LYS A 248 -12.83 -12.44 16.29
C LYS A 248 -11.77 -12.66 15.21
N ALA A 249 -11.96 -12.07 14.02
CA ALA A 249 -11.03 -12.21 12.91
C ALA A 249 -9.61 -11.75 13.22
N PHE A 250 -9.47 -10.52 13.72
CA PHE A 250 -8.16 -9.97 14.09
C PHE A 250 -7.53 -10.74 15.25
N THR A 251 -8.35 -11.20 16.21
CA THR A 251 -7.88 -12.04 17.33
C THR A 251 -7.33 -13.38 16.84
N ASP A 252 -8.04 -14.05 15.93
CA ASP A 252 -7.66 -15.34 15.39
C ASP A 252 -6.40 -15.21 14.51
N HIS A 253 -6.33 -14.15 13.68
CA HIS A 253 -5.15 -13.83 12.89
C HIS A 253 -3.92 -13.60 13.78
N TYR A 254 -4.06 -12.80 14.84
CA TYR A 254 -2.98 -12.55 15.80
C TYR A 254 -2.51 -13.84 16.48
N LYS A 255 -3.42 -14.68 16.96
CA LYS A 255 -3.07 -15.97 17.58
C LYS A 255 -2.34 -16.88 16.60
N SER A 256 -2.80 -16.95 15.36
CA SER A 256 -2.16 -17.73 14.30
C SER A 256 -0.74 -17.24 14.01
N GLY A 257 -0.56 -15.92 13.89
CA GLY A 257 0.75 -15.28 13.70
C GLY A 257 1.73 -15.55 14.84
N VAL A 258 1.26 -15.46 16.10
CA VAL A 258 2.08 -15.77 17.29
C VAL A 258 2.50 -17.25 17.29
N GLU A 259 1.60 -18.17 16.96
CA GLU A 259 1.89 -19.60 16.94
C GLU A 259 2.89 -19.98 15.83
N GLU A 260 2.72 -19.41 14.63
CA GLU A 260 3.66 -19.61 13.52
C GLU A 260 5.03 -19.01 13.86
N GLY A 261 5.07 -17.81 14.48
CA GLY A 261 6.29 -17.19 14.99
C GLY A 261 7.02 -18.07 16.01
N LYS A 262 6.30 -18.68 16.96
CA LYS A 262 6.88 -19.64 17.92
C LYS A 262 7.44 -20.87 17.21
N LYS A 263 6.71 -21.45 16.25
CA LYS A 263 7.18 -22.62 15.47
C LYS A 263 8.44 -22.30 14.68
N GLN A 264 8.49 -21.16 14.00
CA GLN A 264 9.66 -20.72 13.25
C GLN A 264 10.85 -20.42 14.18
N GLY A 265 10.59 -19.76 15.32
CA GLY A 265 11.57 -19.50 16.37
C GLY A 265 12.18 -20.80 16.91
N MET A 266 11.35 -21.79 17.25
CA MET A 266 11.82 -23.11 17.69
C MET A 266 12.63 -23.84 16.62
N LYS A 267 12.17 -23.85 15.35
CA LYS A 267 12.92 -24.45 14.24
C LYS A 267 14.30 -23.79 14.06
N ARG A 268 14.35 -22.45 14.09
CA ARG A 268 15.60 -21.68 13.97
C ARG A 268 16.53 -21.92 15.15
N GLY A 269 15.99 -21.88 16.37
CA GLY A 269 16.73 -22.15 17.60
C GLY A 269 17.30 -23.57 17.62
N ARG A 270 16.51 -24.58 17.23
CA ARG A 270 16.99 -25.97 17.11
C ARG A 270 18.10 -26.11 16.08
N ARG A 271 17.97 -25.49 14.90
CA ARG A 271 19.03 -25.51 13.87
C ARG A 271 20.32 -24.86 14.37
N GLN A 272 20.22 -23.70 15.02
CA GLN A 272 21.37 -23.01 15.61
C GLN A 272 22.01 -23.83 16.73
N GLY A 273 21.21 -24.39 17.64
CA GLY A 273 21.66 -25.23 18.74
C GLY A 273 22.38 -26.49 18.26
N ILE A 274 21.85 -27.19 17.24
CA ILE A 274 22.53 -28.35 16.65
C ILE A 274 23.87 -27.94 16.02
N LYS A 275 23.92 -26.83 15.28
CA LYS A 275 25.15 -26.34 14.65
C LYS A 275 26.20 -25.95 15.70
N GLN A 276 25.78 -25.26 16.75
CA GLN A 276 26.65 -24.88 17.87
C GLN A 276 27.14 -26.10 18.64
N GLY A 277 26.26 -27.04 18.98
CA GLY A 277 26.59 -28.27 19.67
C GLY A 277 27.56 -29.15 18.89
N LYS A 278 27.37 -29.30 17.56
CA LYS A 278 28.34 -29.99 16.69
C LYS A 278 29.71 -29.31 16.71
N ARG A 279 29.76 -27.97 16.66
CA ARG A 279 31.02 -27.22 16.69
C ARG A 279 31.73 -27.37 18.04
N GLN A 280 31.00 -27.27 19.15
CA GLN A 280 31.55 -27.47 20.49
C GLN A 280 32.03 -28.91 20.69
N GLY A 281 31.25 -29.91 20.27
CA GLY A 281 31.64 -31.31 20.33
C GLY A 281 32.89 -31.61 19.50
N MET A 282 33.01 -31.02 18.31
CA MET A 282 34.21 -31.15 17.47
C MET A 282 35.43 -30.50 18.12
N ASP A 283 35.29 -29.30 18.67
CA ASP A 283 36.37 -28.58 19.38
C ASP A 283 36.85 -29.35 20.61
N MET A 284 35.94 -29.87 21.43
CA MET A 284 36.25 -30.72 22.58
C MET A 284 36.94 -32.03 22.15
N GLY A 285 36.47 -32.68 21.08
CA GLY A 285 37.06 -33.91 20.57
C GLY A 285 38.48 -33.71 20.02
N ILE A 286 38.72 -32.62 19.28
CA ILE A 286 40.06 -32.27 18.78
C ILE A 286 41.00 -31.94 19.94
N ARG A 287 40.53 -31.16 20.91
CA ARG A 287 41.31 -30.84 22.11
C ARG A 287 41.74 -32.11 22.86
N ALA A 288 40.79 -33.00 23.16
CA ALA A 288 41.09 -34.25 23.86
C ALA A 288 42.09 -35.14 23.07
N MET A 289 41.97 -35.17 21.74
CA MET A 289 42.90 -35.93 20.88
C MET A 289 44.32 -35.35 20.93
N ILE A 290 44.45 -34.03 20.90
CA ILE A 290 45.73 -33.32 21.00
C ILE A 290 46.37 -33.57 22.38
N GLU A 291 45.61 -33.37 23.46
CA GLU A 291 46.07 -33.59 24.85
C GLU A 291 46.56 -35.04 25.03
N THR A 292 45.77 -36.03 24.58
CA THR A 292 46.16 -37.45 24.64
C THR A 292 47.43 -37.75 23.85
N CYS A 293 47.59 -37.17 22.66
CA CYS A 293 48.80 -37.38 21.87
C CYS A 293 50.04 -36.78 22.55
N ARG A 294 49.89 -35.66 23.25
CA ARG A 294 50.95 -35.01 24.01
C ARG A 294 51.38 -35.86 25.20
N GLU A 295 50.43 -36.46 25.91
CA GLU A 295 50.69 -37.41 27.02
C GLU A 295 51.46 -38.65 26.54
N LEU A 296 51.12 -39.16 25.35
CA LEU A 296 51.79 -40.30 24.71
C LEU A 296 53.12 -39.93 24.03
N LYS A 297 53.59 -38.67 24.15
CA LYS A 297 54.83 -38.16 23.54
C LYS A 297 54.89 -38.33 22.01
N ILE A 298 53.74 -38.29 21.34
CA ILE A 298 53.69 -38.31 19.87
C ILE A 298 54.23 -36.97 19.34
N PRO A 299 55.05 -36.94 18.28
CA PRO A 299 55.57 -35.69 17.74
C PRO A 299 54.46 -34.77 17.18
N ARG A 300 54.61 -33.45 17.34
CA ARG A 300 53.64 -32.43 16.91
C ARG A 300 53.16 -32.60 15.46
N ASN A 301 54.09 -32.86 14.53
CA ASN A 301 53.79 -33.02 13.11
C ASN A 301 52.92 -34.26 12.86
N GLU A 302 53.14 -35.33 13.61
CA GLU A 302 52.35 -36.56 13.50
C GLU A 302 50.96 -36.39 14.13
N THR A 303 50.85 -35.69 15.26
CA THR A 303 49.54 -35.34 15.85
C THR A 303 48.72 -34.45 14.92
N LYS A 304 49.35 -33.42 14.31
CA LYS A 304 48.69 -32.55 13.33
C LYS A 304 48.10 -33.38 12.18
N LYS A 305 48.88 -34.33 11.64
CA LYS A 305 48.42 -35.22 10.57
C LYS A 305 47.25 -36.10 11.03
N ARG A 306 47.31 -36.67 12.23
CA ARG A 306 46.21 -37.46 12.82
C ARG A 306 44.92 -36.64 13.02
N VAL A 307 45.03 -35.38 13.45
CA VAL A 307 43.89 -34.47 13.61
C VAL A 307 43.28 -34.13 12.24
N MET A 308 44.09 -33.84 11.23
CA MET A 308 43.63 -33.61 9.86
C MET A 308 42.87 -34.83 9.32
N ASP A 309 43.46 -36.02 9.44
CA ASP A 309 42.92 -37.26 8.90
C ASP A 309 41.64 -37.70 9.62
N LYS A 310 41.63 -37.69 10.97
CA LYS A 310 40.49 -38.16 11.75
C LYS A 310 39.32 -37.17 11.80
N CYS A 311 39.61 -35.87 11.82
CA CYS A 311 38.55 -34.84 11.87
C CYS A 311 38.18 -34.31 10.47
N ARG A 312 38.87 -34.74 9.41
CA ARG A 312 38.67 -34.32 8.02
C ARG A 312 38.65 -32.80 7.87
N ILE A 313 39.62 -32.14 8.49
CA ILE A 313 39.78 -30.68 8.46
C ILE A 313 40.98 -30.26 7.61
N THR A 314 40.93 -29.03 7.10
CA THR A 314 42.04 -28.47 6.32
C THR A 314 43.28 -28.31 7.18
N GLU A 315 44.44 -28.25 6.52
CA GLU A 315 45.71 -28.03 7.20
C GLU A 315 45.71 -26.71 8.00
N GLU A 316 45.13 -25.65 7.45
CA GLU A 316 45.01 -24.36 8.14
C GLU A 316 44.17 -24.46 9.42
N MET A 317 43.04 -25.18 9.39
CA MET A 317 42.22 -25.39 10.59
C MET A 317 42.94 -26.27 11.61
N ALA A 318 43.64 -27.32 11.17
CA ALA A 318 44.44 -28.17 12.04
C ALA A 318 45.57 -27.37 12.70
N GLU A 319 46.26 -26.49 11.97
CA GLU A 319 47.30 -25.64 12.52
C GLU A 319 46.75 -24.70 13.60
N ARG A 320 45.55 -24.13 13.40
CA ARG A 320 44.87 -23.31 14.42
C ARG A 320 44.53 -24.12 15.68
N TYR A 321 44.07 -25.36 15.54
CA TYR A 321 43.80 -26.23 16.68
C TYR A 321 45.09 -26.66 17.41
N MET A 322 46.15 -26.97 16.67
CA MET A 322 47.47 -27.27 17.23
C MET A 322 48.03 -26.06 17.97
N ALA A 323 47.95 -24.85 17.40
CA ALA A 323 48.39 -23.63 18.08
C ALA A 323 47.59 -23.33 19.36
N LYS A 324 46.33 -23.77 19.42
CA LYS A 324 45.44 -23.53 20.56
C LYS A 324 45.59 -24.57 21.68
N TYR A 325 45.86 -25.83 21.35
CA TYR A 325 45.75 -26.95 22.30
C TYR A 325 47.00 -27.81 22.49
N TRP A 326 48.02 -27.70 21.63
CA TRP A 326 49.29 -28.44 21.73
C TRP A 326 50.20 -27.79 22.77
#